data_AF-A0A1G9PFA0-F1
#
_entry.id   AF-A0A1G9PFA0-F1
#
_cell.length_a   1.000
_cell.length_b   1.000
_cell.length_c   1.000
_cell.angle_alpha   90.00
_cell.angle_beta   90.00
_cell.angle_gamma   90.00
#
_symmetry.space_group_name_H-M   'P 1'
#
loop_
_entity.id
_entity.type
_entity.pdbx_description
1 polymer ?
#
loop_
_entity_poly.entity_id
_entity_poly.type
_entity_poly.pdbx_seq_one_letter_code
_entity_poly.pdbx_strand_id
1 'polypeptide(L)'
;MSSDSRTPLTTFTVSRQTALEWTGLGTAGFVVALFVLGGLYGVVHGTASLGVNVDAENVGGVAVGGLVLLVLSAGLIVVHELLHGVAMKRYGGDPRYGAGIAHFVLPYAYATSDTEFTRNQFIVIALVPLVVITAVGVPVMLAFDLPILLVPLALNVGGAVGDLWMVRLLLRYPADVDVHDDVTGLRVFGDAEFAPVDSPRTVLRSSLVGFGVVLGLSFLAAMLAPMLLDIAGVTSLSLGPAGTPWSLLQFESGPDGFSSTFGLGGLLGLSAAAGLAYGLLTAGRGRRRSA
;
A
#
# COMPACT_ATOMS: atom_id res chain seq x y z
N MET A 1 -27.25 -28.92 19.66
CA MET A 1 -27.57 -27.85 18.69
C MET A 1 -26.69 -28.08 17.49
N SER A 2 -27.27 -28.48 16.35
CA SER A 2 -26.54 -28.75 15.12
C SER A 2 -25.95 -27.45 14.58
N SER A 3 -24.64 -27.39 14.42
CA SER A 3 -24.00 -26.41 13.54
C SER A 3 -24.48 -26.71 12.13
N ASP A 4 -25.53 -26.02 11.69
CA ASP A 4 -25.99 -26.08 10.31
C ASP A 4 -24.85 -25.51 9.47
N SER A 5 -24.08 -26.38 8.82
CA SER A 5 -22.93 -25.98 8.01
C SER A 5 -23.44 -25.34 6.73
N ARG A 6 -23.85 -24.06 6.83
CA ARG A 6 -24.23 -23.26 5.67
C ARG A 6 -23.11 -23.37 4.64
N THR A 7 -23.42 -23.82 3.44
CA THR A 7 -22.43 -23.86 2.35
C THR A 7 -22.15 -22.42 1.91
N PRO A 8 -20.88 -21.96 1.89
CA PRO A 8 -20.57 -20.62 1.46
C PRO A 8 -20.94 -20.44 -0.02
N LEU A 9 -21.52 -19.28 -0.35
CA LEU A 9 -21.77 -18.87 -1.73
C LEU A 9 -20.48 -18.76 -2.51
N THR A 10 -19.46 -18.19 -1.86
CA THR A 10 -18.15 -17.98 -2.46
C THR A 10 -17.10 -17.97 -1.37
N THR A 11 -16.01 -18.68 -1.62
CA THR A 11 -14.80 -18.64 -0.80
C THR A 11 -13.72 -17.93 -1.59
N PHE A 12 -13.28 -16.78 -1.09
CA PHE A 12 -12.16 -16.04 -1.64
C PHE A 12 -10.90 -16.45 -0.91
N THR A 13 -9.88 -16.85 -1.66
CA THR A 13 -8.54 -17.07 -1.12
C THR A 13 -7.56 -16.13 -1.80
N VAL A 14 -6.54 -15.68 -1.06
CA VAL A 14 -5.52 -14.79 -1.62
C VAL A 14 -4.59 -15.58 -2.54
N SER A 15 -4.90 -15.55 -3.84
CA SER A 15 -4.05 -16.13 -4.88
C SER A 15 -2.70 -15.40 -4.99
N ARG A 16 -1.67 -16.04 -5.54
CA ARG A 16 -0.39 -15.38 -5.84
C ARG A 16 -0.56 -14.16 -6.74
N GLN A 17 -1.50 -14.22 -7.69
CA GLN A 17 -1.82 -13.07 -8.52
C GLN A 17 -2.42 -11.95 -7.67
N THR A 18 -3.42 -12.23 -6.84
CA THR A 18 -4.01 -11.24 -5.92
C THR A 18 -2.95 -10.58 -5.05
N ALA A 19 -2.02 -11.37 -4.50
CA ALA A 19 -0.92 -10.85 -3.69
C ALA A 19 -0.02 -9.89 -4.48
N LEU A 20 0.34 -10.21 -5.72
CA LEU A 20 1.11 -9.29 -6.58
C LEU A 20 0.32 -8.02 -6.94
N GLU A 21 -0.97 -8.15 -7.19
CA GLU A 21 -1.84 -7.00 -7.43
C GLU A 21 -1.90 -6.08 -6.20
N TRP A 22 -2.05 -6.66 -5.01
CA TRP A 22 -2.03 -5.93 -3.75
C TRP A 22 -0.67 -5.28 -3.49
N THR A 23 0.45 -5.97 -3.70
CA THR A 23 1.78 -5.37 -3.56
C THR A 23 1.95 -4.16 -4.49
N GLY A 24 1.57 -4.29 -5.77
CA GLY A 24 1.67 -3.21 -6.73
C GLY A 24 0.79 -2.01 -6.35
N LEU A 25 -0.50 -2.26 -6.11
CA LEU A 25 -1.46 -1.20 -5.77
C LEU A 25 -1.18 -0.57 -4.40
N GLY A 26 -0.78 -1.37 -3.42
CA GLY A 26 -0.39 -0.91 -2.09
C GLY A 26 0.85 -0.03 -2.14
N THR A 27 1.85 -0.40 -2.95
CA THR A 27 3.04 0.45 -3.14
C THR A 27 2.68 1.75 -3.87
N ALA A 28 1.80 1.70 -4.88
CA ALA A 28 1.30 2.91 -5.51
C ALA A 28 0.57 3.82 -4.52
N GLY A 29 -0.32 3.24 -3.70
CA GLY A 29 -1.05 3.93 -2.65
C GLY A 29 -0.11 4.59 -1.64
N PHE A 30 0.93 3.87 -1.20
CA PHE A 30 1.98 4.40 -0.34
C PHE A 30 2.68 5.61 -0.97
N VAL A 31 3.18 5.49 -2.20
CA VAL A 31 3.90 6.58 -2.88
C VAL A 31 2.99 7.79 -3.07
N VAL A 32 1.77 7.60 -3.57
CA VAL A 32 0.80 8.69 -3.75
C VAL A 32 0.48 9.36 -2.41
N ALA A 33 0.24 8.58 -1.35
CA ALA A 33 -0.02 9.12 -0.02
C ALA A 33 1.17 9.93 0.50
N LEU A 34 2.41 9.47 0.30
CA LEU A 34 3.62 10.18 0.71
C LEU A 34 3.71 11.57 0.06
N PHE A 35 3.45 11.66 -1.25
CA PHE A 35 3.44 12.94 -1.96
C PHE A 35 2.29 13.86 -1.55
N VAL A 36 1.08 13.31 -1.37
CA VAL A 36 -0.09 14.10 -0.94
C VAL A 36 0.11 14.63 0.48
N LEU A 37 0.52 13.78 1.41
CA LEU A 37 0.75 14.16 2.81
C LEU A 37 1.95 15.10 2.94
N GLY A 38 3.03 14.84 2.20
CA GLY A 38 4.19 15.71 2.19
C GLY A 38 3.91 17.08 1.59
N GLY A 39 3.12 17.13 0.51
CA GLY A 39 2.64 18.39 -0.06
C GLY A 39 1.75 19.16 0.91
N LEU A 40 0.82 18.48 1.59
CA LEU A 40 -0.02 19.08 2.63
C LEU A 40 0.83 19.63 3.78
N TYR A 41 1.78 18.85 4.29
CA TYR A 41 2.69 19.27 5.35
C TYR A 41 3.50 20.50 4.92
N GLY A 42 4.03 20.49 3.69
CA GLY A 42 4.79 21.60 3.12
C GLY A 42 3.99 22.89 2.95
N VAL A 43 2.71 22.80 2.57
CA VAL A 43 1.81 23.97 2.52
C VAL A 43 1.60 24.58 3.91
N VAL A 44 1.49 23.76 4.95
CA VAL A 44 1.23 24.23 6.33
C VAL A 44 2.48 24.81 6.99
N HIS A 45 3.65 24.19 6.80
CA HIS A 45 4.90 24.55 7.50
C HIS A 45 5.87 25.37 6.63
N GLY A 46 5.53 25.63 5.36
CA GLY A 46 6.38 26.39 4.44
C GLY A 46 7.62 25.63 3.95
N THR A 47 7.63 24.30 4.04
CA THR A 47 8.75 23.46 3.58
C THR A 47 8.51 22.97 2.15
N ALA A 48 9.41 23.29 1.23
CA ALA A 48 9.23 22.98 -0.20
C ALA A 48 9.74 21.58 -0.63
N SER A 49 10.41 20.82 0.25
CA SER A 49 11.02 19.54 -0.11
C SER A 49 10.87 18.46 0.98
N LEU A 50 10.65 17.22 0.54
CA LEU A 50 10.73 16.00 1.35
C LEU A 50 12.16 15.45 1.31
N GLY A 51 13.14 16.30 1.63
CA GLY A 51 14.56 15.95 1.57
C GLY A 51 15.09 15.46 2.93
N VAL A 52 15.93 14.43 2.90
CA VAL A 52 16.81 14.09 4.02
C VAL A 52 18.23 14.41 3.58
N ASN A 53 18.91 15.31 4.29
CA ASN A 53 20.33 15.61 4.05
C ASN A 53 21.18 14.71 4.94
N VAL A 54 22.14 13.99 4.37
CA VAL A 54 23.03 13.07 5.09
C VAL A 54 24.47 13.49 4.85
N ASP A 55 25.13 13.98 5.90
CA ASP A 55 26.52 14.44 5.91
C ASP A 55 27.29 13.70 7.00
N ALA A 56 28.62 13.64 6.93
CA ALA A 56 29.45 12.87 7.87
C ALA A 56 29.19 13.21 9.35
N GLU A 57 28.82 14.45 9.65
CA GLU A 57 28.53 14.93 11.01
C GLU A 57 27.15 14.48 11.53
N ASN A 58 26.21 14.11 10.65
CA ASN A 58 24.82 13.81 11.01
C ASN A 58 24.43 12.33 10.88
N VAL A 59 25.34 11.46 10.42
CA VAL A 59 25.09 10.03 10.19
C VAL A 59 24.46 9.33 11.40
N GLY A 60 24.94 9.64 12.61
CA GLY A 60 24.36 9.09 13.85
C GLY A 60 22.91 9.52 14.07
N GLY A 61 22.60 10.80 13.81
CA GLY A 61 21.24 11.33 13.88
C GLY A 61 20.31 10.72 12.83
N VAL A 62 20.79 10.53 11.61
CA VAL A 62 20.05 9.86 10.52
C VAL A 62 19.77 8.40 10.87
N ALA A 63 20.74 7.68 11.44
CA ALA A 63 20.55 6.30 11.88
C ALA A 63 19.51 6.19 13.00
N VAL A 64 19.57 7.08 14.00
CA VAL A 64 18.56 7.14 15.07
C VAL A 64 17.19 7.51 14.51
N GLY A 65 17.11 8.50 13.61
CA GLY A 65 15.88 8.90 12.94
C GLY A 65 15.26 7.75 12.14
N GLY A 66 16.07 7.00 11.40
CA GLY A 66 15.65 5.80 10.67
C GLY A 66 15.14 4.69 11.59
N LEU A 67 15.79 4.46 12.73
CA LEU A 67 15.32 3.51 13.75
C LEU A 67 13.98 3.93 14.36
N VAL A 68 13.84 5.21 14.73
CA VAL A 68 12.57 5.75 15.26
C VAL A 68 11.47 5.60 14.21
N LEU A 69 11.74 5.93 12.95
CA LEU A 69 10.80 5.76 11.86
C LEU A 69 10.36 4.29 11.69
N LEU A 70 11.30 3.35 11.76
CA LEU A 70 11.01 1.92 11.68
C LEU A 70 10.13 1.45 12.85
N VAL A 71 10.45 1.88 14.08
CA VAL A 71 9.65 1.56 15.28
C VAL A 71 8.24 2.14 15.17
N LEU A 72 8.10 3.40 14.73
CA LEU A 72 6.79 4.03 14.52
C LEU A 72 5.97 3.30 13.46
N SER A 73 6.61 2.91 12.36
CA SER A 73 5.95 2.18 11.27
C SER A 73 5.47 0.80 11.73
N ALA A 74 6.31 0.05 12.46
CA ALA A 74 5.94 -1.23 13.03
C ALA A 74 4.81 -1.09 14.08
N GLY A 75 4.92 -0.08 14.95
CA GLY A 75 3.87 0.23 15.92
C GLY A 75 2.54 0.58 15.27
N LEU A 76 2.56 1.31 14.13
CA LEU A 76 1.34 1.67 13.41
C LEU A 76 0.65 0.45 12.79
N ILE A 77 1.41 -0.54 12.31
CA ILE A 77 0.85 -1.82 11.84
C ILE A 77 0.12 -2.51 13.00
N VAL A 78 0.70 -2.54 14.20
CA VAL A 78 0.02 -3.10 15.38
C VAL A 78 -1.26 -2.33 15.70
N VAL A 79 -1.21 -1.00 15.70
CA VAL A 79 -2.40 -0.15 15.93
C VAL A 79 -3.48 -0.42 14.87
N HIS A 80 -3.09 -0.64 13.61
CA HIS A 80 -3.99 -0.94 12.51
C HIS A 80 -4.79 -2.22 12.79
N GLU A 81 -4.10 -3.32 13.13
CA GLU A 81 -4.77 -4.58 13.46
C GLU A 81 -5.64 -4.47 14.72
N LEU A 82 -5.15 -3.76 15.75
CA LEU A 82 -5.93 -3.54 16.97
C LEU A 82 -7.23 -2.78 16.68
N LEU A 83 -7.22 -1.84 15.75
CA LEU A 83 -8.42 -1.10 15.35
C LEU A 83 -9.43 -1.98 14.62
N HIS A 84 -8.99 -2.92 13.78
CA HIS A 84 -9.87 -3.97 13.25
C HIS A 84 -10.49 -4.77 14.40
N GLY A 85 -9.67 -5.22 15.36
CA GLY A 85 -10.14 -6.00 16.51
C GLY A 85 -11.12 -5.24 17.41
N VAL A 86 -10.92 -3.93 17.63
CA VAL A 86 -11.88 -3.07 18.35
C VAL A 86 -13.21 -3.01 17.60
N ALA A 87 -13.19 -2.84 16.28
CA ALA A 87 -14.40 -2.85 15.46
C ALA A 87 -15.09 -4.23 15.48
N MET A 88 -14.34 -5.33 15.42
CA MET A 88 -14.88 -6.69 15.54
C MET A 88 -15.57 -6.89 16.89
N LYS A 89 -14.92 -6.51 18.01
CA LYS A 89 -15.53 -6.57 19.36
C LYS A 89 -16.82 -5.77 19.46
N ARG A 90 -16.87 -4.59 18.83
CA ARG A 90 -18.07 -3.75 18.79
C ARG A 90 -19.26 -4.44 18.13
N TYR A 91 -19.02 -5.40 17.23
CA TYR A 91 -20.06 -6.19 16.56
C TYR A 91 -20.21 -7.61 17.13
N GLY A 92 -19.63 -7.89 18.30
CA GLY A 92 -19.77 -9.18 18.98
C GLY A 92 -18.76 -10.25 18.58
N GLY A 93 -17.70 -9.86 17.84
CA GLY A 93 -16.58 -10.73 17.51
C GLY A 93 -15.57 -10.91 18.64
N ASP A 94 -14.82 -12.01 18.60
CA ASP A 94 -13.66 -12.25 19.46
C ASP A 94 -12.38 -12.28 18.61
N PRO A 95 -11.68 -11.12 18.47
CA PRO A 95 -10.58 -10.98 17.54
C PRO A 95 -9.34 -11.72 17.99
N ARG A 96 -8.71 -12.43 17.06
CA ARG A 96 -7.41 -13.06 17.18
C ARG A 96 -6.45 -12.40 16.21
N TYR A 97 -5.20 -12.25 16.62
CA TYR A 97 -4.19 -11.54 15.85
C TYR A 97 -3.07 -12.46 15.42
N GLY A 98 -2.45 -12.16 14.30
CA GLY A 98 -1.25 -12.82 13.84
C GLY A 98 -0.49 -12.02 12.79
N ALA A 99 0.64 -12.57 12.37
CA ALA A 99 1.44 -12.03 11.27
C ALA A 99 2.08 -13.16 10.48
N GLY A 100 2.39 -12.90 9.21
CA GLY A 100 2.99 -13.87 8.32
C GLY A 100 3.53 -13.23 7.04
N ILE A 101 4.00 -14.07 6.13
CA ILE A 101 4.43 -13.65 4.80
C ILE A 101 3.66 -14.47 3.77
N ALA A 102 2.77 -13.82 3.02
CA ALA A 102 2.01 -14.45 1.96
C ALA A 102 2.89 -14.61 0.72
N HIS A 103 3.00 -15.85 0.22
CA HIS A 103 3.70 -16.20 -1.02
C HIS A 103 5.15 -15.69 -1.13
N PHE A 104 5.83 -15.50 0.01
CA PHE A 104 7.20 -14.95 0.12
C PHE A 104 7.39 -13.50 -0.40
N VAL A 105 6.30 -12.79 -0.69
CA VAL A 105 6.37 -11.45 -1.31
C VAL A 105 5.65 -10.39 -0.47
N LEU A 106 4.61 -10.76 0.27
CA LEU A 106 3.79 -9.81 1.00
C LEU A 106 3.80 -10.13 2.51
N PRO A 107 4.59 -9.42 3.34
CA PRO A 107 4.38 -9.46 4.78
C PRO A 107 2.98 -8.90 5.10
N TYR A 108 2.25 -9.59 5.96
CA TYR A 108 0.93 -9.17 6.41
C TYR A 108 0.79 -9.38 7.91
N ALA A 109 0.06 -8.50 8.57
CA ALA A 109 -0.56 -8.74 9.85
C ALA A 109 -2.06 -8.95 9.63
N TYR A 110 -2.74 -9.58 10.57
CA TYR A 110 -4.18 -9.78 10.47
C TYR A 110 -4.82 -9.78 11.85
N ALA A 111 -6.08 -9.34 11.87
CA ALA A 111 -7.06 -9.62 12.90
C ALA A 111 -8.19 -10.46 12.26
N THR A 112 -8.63 -11.53 12.91
CA THR A 112 -9.70 -12.44 12.43
C THR A 112 -10.63 -12.83 13.59
N SER A 113 -11.86 -13.24 13.29
CA SER A 113 -12.86 -13.68 14.29
C SER A 113 -13.70 -14.82 13.70
N ASP A 114 -14.10 -15.80 14.52
CA ASP A 114 -15.02 -16.88 14.09
C ASP A 114 -16.46 -16.38 13.88
N THR A 115 -16.76 -15.16 14.33
CA THR A 115 -18.07 -14.54 14.19
C THR A 115 -18.33 -14.13 12.74
N GLU A 116 -19.49 -14.52 12.23
CA GLU A 116 -20.01 -14.01 10.97
C GLU A 116 -20.55 -12.60 11.18
N PHE A 117 -20.09 -11.67 10.35
CA PHE A 117 -20.52 -10.28 10.35
C PHE A 117 -21.43 -10.02 9.16
N THR A 118 -22.44 -9.16 9.30
CA THR A 118 -23.18 -8.70 8.12
C THR A 118 -22.24 -7.93 7.19
N ARG A 119 -22.56 -7.90 5.90
CA ARG A 119 -21.76 -7.18 4.89
C ARG A 119 -21.36 -5.77 5.31
N ASN A 120 -22.29 -5.00 5.87
CA ASN A 120 -22.03 -3.63 6.28
C ASN A 120 -21.17 -3.53 7.56
N GLN A 121 -21.32 -4.46 8.50
CA GLN A 121 -20.44 -4.55 9.66
C GLN A 121 -19.01 -4.84 9.23
N PHE A 122 -18.82 -5.79 8.31
CA PHE A 122 -17.50 -6.11 7.78
C PHE A 122 -16.86 -4.92 7.05
N ILE A 123 -17.63 -4.19 6.22
CA ILE A 123 -17.11 -2.98 5.56
C ILE A 123 -16.62 -1.96 6.59
N VAL A 124 -17.36 -1.76 7.69
CA VAL A 124 -16.91 -0.87 8.77
C VAL A 124 -15.63 -1.41 9.41
N ILE A 125 -15.59 -2.70 9.76
CA ILE A 125 -14.39 -3.34 10.34
C ILE A 125 -13.16 -3.11 9.45
N ALA A 126 -13.30 -3.35 8.15
CA ALA A 126 -12.22 -3.19 7.17
C ALA A 126 -11.76 -1.73 7.02
N LEU A 127 -12.67 -0.75 7.06
CA LEU A 127 -12.31 0.66 6.85
C LEU A 127 -11.84 1.40 8.10
N VAL A 128 -12.17 0.90 9.30
CA VAL A 128 -11.90 1.59 10.57
C VAL A 128 -10.43 1.99 10.73
N PRO A 129 -9.43 1.12 10.50
CA PRO A 129 -8.03 1.52 10.68
C PRO A 129 -7.60 2.64 9.73
N LEU A 130 -7.93 2.50 8.44
CA LEU A 130 -7.62 3.51 7.43
C LEU A 130 -8.20 4.87 7.82
N VAL A 131 -9.48 4.91 8.21
CA VAL A 131 -10.19 6.15 8.56
C VAL A 131 -9.65 6.74 9.86
N VAL A 132 -9.57 5.96 10.94
CA VAL A 132 -9.20 6.45 12.27
C VAL A 132 -7.73 6.91 12.30
N ILE A 133 -6.80 6.11 11.77
CA ILE A 133 -5.39 6.46 11.75
C ILE A 133 -5.17 7.73 10.92
N THR A 134 -5.82 7.85 9.77
CA THR A 134 -5.67 9.04 8.92
C THR A 134 -6.31 10.27 9.56
N ALA A 135 -7.53 10.14 10.10
CA ALA A 135 -8.27 11.25 10.70
C ALA A 135 -7.62 11.80 11.98
N VAL A 136 -6.89 10.96 12.73
CA VAL A 136 -6.15 11.40 13.93
C VAL A 136 -4.72 11.77 13.59
N GLY A 137 -4.03 10.92 12.83
CA GLY A 137 -2.61 11.03 12.57
C GLY A 137 -2.23 12.22 11.70
N VAL A 138 -3.06 12.60 10.71
CA VAL A 138 -2.79 13.78 9.89
C VAL A 138 -2.88 15.08 10.72
N PRO A 139 -3.95 15.32 11.50
CA PRO A 139 -3.97 16.47 12.41
C PRO A 139 -2.84 16.48 13.43
N VAL A 140 -2.48 15.33 14.01
CA VAL A 140 -1.34 15.24 14.96
C VAL A 140 -0.03 15.60 14.26
N MET A 141 0.21 15.07 13.06
CA MET A 141 1.38 15.39 12.25
C MET A 141 1.50 16.90 12.00
N LEU A 142 0.38 17.55 11.67
CA LEU A 142 0.37 18.97 11.32
C LEU A 142 0.41 19.89 12.54
N ALA A 143 -0.30 19.55 13.62
CA ALA A 143 -0.41 20.41 14.80
C ALA A 143 0.87 20.44 15.64
N PHE A 144 1.66 19.35 15.60
CA PHE A 144 2.88 19.20 16.39
C PHE A 144 4.16 19.23 15.57
N ASP A 145 4.08 19.58 14.28
CA ASP A 145 5.23 19.64 13.37
C ASP A 145 6.07 18.34 13.37
N LEU A 146 5.41 17.21 13.07
CA LEU A 146 6.01 15.87 13.15
C LEU A 146 6.18 15.23 11.75
N PRO A 147 7.11 15.70 10.90
CA PRO A 147 7.31 15.16 9.55
C PRO A 147 7.66 13.66 9.56
N ILE A 148 8.18 13.13 10.68
CA ILE A 148 8.45 11.71 10.85
C ILE A 148 7.21 10.82 10.71
N LEU A 149 5.99 11.36 10.86
CA LEU A 149 4.73 10.64 10.69
C LEU A 149 4.31 10.46 9.21
N LEU A 150 4.97 11.13 8.27
CA LEU A 150 4.64 11.03 6.83
C LEU A 150 4.70 9.59 6.33
N VAL A 151 5.79 8.88 6.60
CA VAL A 151 6.01 7.51 6.13
C VAL A 151 5.07 6.52 6.82
N PRO A 152 4.89 6.52 8.17
CA PRO A 152 3.90 5.67 8.81
C PRO A 152 2.47 5.90 8.28
N LEU A 153 2.04 7.16 8.11
CA LEU A 153 0.71 7.45 7.59
C LEU A 153 0.53 7.02 6.13
N ALA A 154 1.58 7.19 5.30
CA ALA A 154 1.58 6.65 3.95
C ALA A 154 1.53 5.11 3.94
N LEU A 155 2.22 4.44 4.87
CA LEU A 155 2.18 2.99 5.03
C LEU A 155 0.79 2.51 5.44
N ASN A 156 0.05 3.26 6.26
CA ASN A 156 -1.35 2.94 6.57
C ASN A 156 -2.24 2.94 5.31
N VAL A 157 -2.07 3.93 4.43
CA VAL A 157 -2.82 3.99 3.16
C VAL A 157 -2.43 2.85 2.21
N GLY A 158 -1.14 2.59 2.04
CA GLY A 158 -0.65 1.51 1.20
C GLY A 158 -0.98 0.12 1.74
N GLY A 159 -0.91 -0.06 3.06
CA GLY A 159 -1.21 -1.31 3.77
C GLY A 159 -2.68 -1.70 3.73
N ALA A 160 -3.59 -0.71 3.75
CA ALA A 160 -5.04 -0.92 3.67
C ALA A 160 -5.55 -1.41 2.30
N VAL A 161 -4.66 -1.75 1.35
CA VAL A 161 -5.04 -2.22 0.02
C VAL A 161 -5.86 -3.52 0.06
N GLY A 162 -5.54 -4.42 1.00
CA GLY A 162 -6.31 -5.64 1.23
C GLY A 162 -7.73 -5.32 1.69
N ASP A 163 -7.87 -4.43 2.66
CA ASP A 163 -9.16 -4.00 3.20
C ASP A 163 -10.03 -3.33 2.14
N LEU A 164 -9.45 -2.40 1.38
CA LEU A 164 -10.14 -1.72 0.29
C LEU A 164 -10.57 -2.70 -0.81
N TRP A 165 -9.76 -3.74 -1.06
CA TRP A 165 -10.12 -4.81 -1.98
C TRP A 165 -11.32 -5.62 -1.46
N MET A 166 -11.32 -5.99 -0.17
CA MET A 166 -12.44 -6.71 0.45
C MET A 166 -13.72 -5.85 0.46
N VAL A 167 -13.62 -4.57 0.79
CA VAL A 167 -14.75 -3.62 0.73
C VAL A 167 -15.30 -3.54 -0.69
N ARG A 168 -14.44 -3.34 -1.70
CA ARG A 168 -14.85 -3.29 -3.11
C ARG A 168 -15.54 -4.58 -3.55
N LEU A 169 -15.08 -5.72 -3.07
CA LEU A 169 -15.68 -7.02 -3.36
C LEU A 169 -17.07 -7.13 -2.73
N LEU A 170 -17.19 -6.82 -1.44
CA LEU A 170 -18.43 -6.90 -0.68
C LEU A 170 -19.51 -5.92 -1.14
N LEU A 171 -19.13 -4.76 -1.69
CA LEU A 171 -20.07 -3.81 -2.30
C LEU A 171 -20.80 -4.36 -3.54
N ARG A 172 -20.36 -5.50 -4.08
CA ARG A 172 -21.04 -6.20 -5.18
C ARG A 172 -22.13 -7.16 -4.70
N TYR A 173 -22.15 -7.45 -3.40
CA TYR A 173 -23.16 -8.29 -2.78
C TYR A 173 -24.27 -7.43 -2.15
N PRO A 174 -25.49 -7.97 -2.02
CA PRO A 174 -26.55 -7.38 -1.23
C PRO A 174 -26.16 -7.10 0.24
N ALA A 175 -26.98 -6.34 0.96
CA ALA A 175 -26.67 -5.93 2.34
C ALA A 175 -26.91 -7.05 3.38
N ASP A 176 -27.70 -8.04 3.02
CA ASP A 176 -28.18 -9.17 3.82
C ASP A 176 -27.26 -10.40 3.77
N VAL A 177 -26.14 -10.34 3.02
CA VAL A 177 -25.14 -11.41 3.07
C VAL A 177 -24.34 -11.36 4.37
N ASP A 178 -24.02 -12.54 4.87
CA ASP A 178 -23.11 -12.75 6.01
C ASP A 178 -21.70 -13.00 5.49
N VAL A 179 -20.71 -12.53 6.24
CA VAL A 179 -19.29 -12.57 5.89
C VAL A 179 -18.51 -13.16 7.05
N HIS A 180 -17.71 -14.18 6.77
CA HIS A 180 -16.78 -14.78 7.72
C HIS A 180 -15.34 -14.46 7.29
N ASP A 181 -14.57 -13.94 8.24
CA ASP A 181 -13.17 -13.58 8.05
C ASP A 181 -12.26 -14.76 8.38
N ASP A 182 -11.56 -15.32 7.39
CA ASP A 182 -10.55 -16.34 7.62
C ASP A 182 -9.15 -15.78 7.53
N VAL A 183 -8.20 -16.42 8.21
CA VAL A 183 -6.76 -16.09 8.15
C VAL A 183 -6.23 -16.00 6.70
N THR A 184 -6.82 -16.75 5.76
CA THR A 184 -6.34 -16.86 4.38
C THR A 184 -7.27 -16.22 3.34
N GLY A 185 -8.36 -15.60 3.78
CA GLY A 185 -9.36 -15.05 2.87
C GLY A 185 -10.73 -14.85 3.51
N LEU A 186 -11.79 -14.91 2.70
CA LEU A 186 -13.12 -14.47 3.09
C LEU A 186 -14.18 -15.41 2.54
N ARG A 187 -15.14 -15.81 3.39
CA ARG A 187 -16.31 -16.60 3.00
C ARG A 187 -17.56 -15.74 3.05
N VAL A 188 -18.36 -15.77 1.98
CA VAL A 188 -19.65 -15.06 1.90
C VAL A 188 -20.79 -16.08 1.93
N PHE A 189 -21.83 -15.81 2.71
CA PHE A 189 -23.04 -16.62 2.84
C PHE A 189 -24.28 -15.77 2.51
N GLY A 190 -25.23 -16.35 1.78
CA GLY A 190 -26.45 -15.69 1.29
C GLY A 190 -27.15 -16.54 0.23
N ASP A 191 -28.07 -15.96 -0.54
CA ASP A 191 -28.73 -16.66 -1.65
C ASP A 191 -27.89 -16.72 -2.93
N ALA A 192 -27.96 -17.85 -3.64
CA ALA A 192 -27.13 -18.17 -4.80
C ALA A 192 -27.36 -17.25 -6.02
N GLU A 193 -28.52 -16.60 -6.09
CA GLU A 193 -28.85 -15.63 -7.14
C GLU A 193 -27.99 -14.36 -7.08
N PHE A 194 -27.31 -14.11 -5.95
CA PHE A 194 -26.51 -12.92 -5.72
C PHE A 194 -25.01 -13.09 -6.01
N ALA A 195 -24.59 -14.23 -6.57
CA ALA A 195 -23.20 -14.46 -6.95
C ALA A 195 -22.75 -13.43 -8.02
N PRO A 196 -21.71 -12.61 -7.77
CA PRO A 196 -21.24 -11.63 -8.73
C PRO A 196 -20.74 -12.29 -10.01
N VAL A 197 -21.10 -11.72 -11.17
CA VAL A 197 -20.50 -12.12 -12.45
C VAL A 197 -19.06 -11.63 -12.48
N ASP A 198 -18.12 -12.54 -12.72
CA ASP A 198 -16.71 -12.21 -12.89
C ASP A 198 -16.53 -11.20 -14.02
N SER A 199 -16.04 -10.00 -13.71
CA SER A 199 -15.72 -9.01 -14.74
C SER A 199 -14.51 -9.52 -15.53
N PRO A 200 -14.53 -9.48 -16.87
CA PRO A 200 -13.37 -9.85 -17.67
C PRO A 200 -12.12 -9.12 -17.19
N ARG A 201 -10.98 -9.81 -17.18
CA ARG A 201 -9.66 -9.23 -16.91
C ARG A 201 -9.40 -8.09 -17.89
N THR A 202 -9.72 -6.85 -17.51
CA THR A 202 -9.54 -5.69 -18.38
C THR A 202 -8.07 -5.33 -18.45
N VAL A 203 -7.61 -4.91 -19.64
CA VAL A 203 -6.27 -4.31 -19.85
C VAL A 203 -5.97 -3.26 -18.78
N LEU A 204 -6.98 -2.49 -18.38
CA LEU A 204 -6.89 -1.48 -17.33
C LEU A 204 -6.42 -2.06 -15.99
N ARG A 205 -7.02 -3.15 -15.49
CA ARG A 205 -6.64 -3.74 -14.20
C ARG A 205 -5.17 -4.19 -14.19
N SER A 206 -4.76 -4.91 -15.23
CA SER A 206 -3.36 -5.31 -15.39
C SER A 206 -2.45 -4.08 -15.50
N SER A 207 -2.89 -3.03 -16.20
CA SER A 207 -2.09 -1.81 -16.35
C SER A 207 -1.86 -1.09 -15.03
N LEU A 208 -2.88 -1.02 -14.16
CA LEU A 208 -2.78 -0.43 -12.83
C LEU A 208 -1.82 -1.21 -11.92
N VAL A 209 -1.82 -2.54 -12.02
CA VAL A 209 -0.89 -3.40 -11.27
C VAL A 209 0.54 -3.17 -11.74
N GLY A 210 0.78 -3.20 -13.05
CA GLY A 210 2.09 -2.91 -13.63
C GLY A 210 2.58 -1.51 -13.28
N PHE A 211 1.68 -0.53 -13.32
CA PHE A 211 1.95 0.85 -12.89
C PHE A 211 2.45 0.89 -11.45
N GLY A 212 1.73 0.26 -10.51
CA GLY A 212 2.08 0.32 -9.11
C GLY A 212 3.38 -0.40 -8.76
N VAL A 213 3.65 -1.55 -9.38
CA VAL A 213 4.93 -2.25 -9.21
C VAL A 213 6.10 -1.40 -9.71
N VAL A 214 5.98 -0.82 -10.90
CA VAL A 214 7.07 0.00 -11.47
C VAL A 214 7.25 1.30 -10.69
N LEU A 215 6.17 1.92 -10.21
CA LEU A 215 6.26 3.11 -9.36
C LEU A 215 7.01 2.80 -8.07
N GLY A 216 6.67 1.68 -7.42
CA GLY A 216 7.34 1.21 -6.22
C GLY A 216 8.82 0.92 -6.42
N LEU A 217 9.16 0.17 -7.48
CA LEU A 217 10.54 -0.14 -7.81
C LEU A 217 11.33 1.12 -8.17
N SER A 218 10.73 2.06 -8.89
CA SER A 218 11.37 3.33 -9.26
C SER A 218 11.58 4.21 -8.03
N PHE A 219 10.62 4.24 -7.10
CA PHE A 219 10.77 4.94 -5.82
C PHE A 219 11.85 4.31 -4.93
N LEU A 220 11.89 2.98 -4.83
CA LEU A 220 12.95 2.27 -4.09
C LEU A 220 14.33 2.50 -4.73
N ALA A 221 14.41 2.43 -6.07
CA ALA A 221 15.62 2.74 -6.80
C ALA A 221 16.04 4.20 -6.58
N ALA A 222 15.10 5.14 -6.55
CA ALA A 222 15.38 6.53 -6.22
C ALA A 222 16.01 6.68 -4.82
N MET A 223 15.56 5.90 -3.84
CA MET A 223 16.13 5.94 -2.49
C MET A 223 17.50 5.26 -2.38
N LEU A 224 17.72 4.15 -3.09
CA LEU A 224 18.92 3.33 -2.94
C LEU A 224 20.03 3.63 -3.95
N ALA A 225 19.68 4.02 -5.17
CA ALA A 225 20.63 4.24 -6.25
C ALA A 225 21.70 5.29 -5.90
N PRO A 226 21.38 6.44 -5.28
CA PRO A 226 22.41 7.42 -4.92
C PRO A 226 23.52 6.84 -4.04
N MET A 227 23.16 6.05 -3.02
CA MET A 227 24.12 5.38 -2.14
C MET A 227 24.98 4.35 -2.90
N LEU A 228 24.36 3.57 -3.80
CA LEU A 228 25.08 2.58 -4.61
C LEU A 228 26.02 3.24 -5.63
N LEU A 229 25.60 4.36 -6.23
CA LEU A 229 26.39 5.14 -7.19
C LEU A 229 27.60 5.77 -6.51
N ASP A 230 27.42 6.33 -5.31
CA ASP A 230 28.50 6.89 -4.51
C ASP A 230 29.55 5.83 -4.13
N ILE A 231 29.11 4.68 -3.60
CA ILE A 231 30.00 3.54 -3.31
C ILE A 231 30.75 3.04 -4.55
N ALA A 232 30.09 3.09 -5.72
CA ALA A 232 30.70 2.71 -6.99
C ALA A 232 31.67 3.76 -7.55
N GLY A 233 31.82 4.92 -6.89
CA GLY A 233 32.70 6.02 -7.33
C GLY A 233 32.17 6.79 -8.53
N VAL A 234 30.85 6.77 -8.78
CA VAL A 234 30.22 7.58 -9.83
C VAL A 234 30.20 9.03 -9.37
N THR A 235 30.71 9.95 -10.18
CA THR A 235 30.77 11.38 -9.81
C THR A 235 29.49 12.13 -10.13
N SER A 236 28.80 11.76 -11.21
CA SER A 236 27.49 12.31 -11.57
C SER A 236 26.72 11.36 -12.48
N LEU A 237 25.39 11.36 -12.36
CA LEU A 237 24.48 10.66 -13.25
C LEU A 237 23.19 11.46 -13.42
N SER A 238 22.82 11.70 -14.67
CA SER A 238 21.57 12.38 -15.04
C SER A 238 20.72 11.45 -15.90
N LEU A 239 19.52 11.13 -15.42
CA LEU A 239 18.49 10.39 -16.15
C LEU A 239 17.26 11.29 -16.31
N GLY A 240 16.93 11.62 -17.55
CA GLY A 240 15.83 12.53 -17.89
C GLY A 240 16.21 14.01 -17.79
N PRO A 241 15.27 14.92 -18.09
CA PRO A 241 15.57 16.35 -18.17
C PRO A 241 15.81 16.96 -16.79
N ALA A 242 17.04 17.41 -16.54
CA ALA A 242 17.46 17.99 -15.28
C ALA A 242 16.64 19.23 -14.91
N GLY A 243 16.40 19.43 -13.61
CA GLY A 243 15.65 20.58 -13.10
C GLY A 243 14.16 20.60 -13.47
N THR A 244 13.62 19.52 -14.05
CA THR A 244 12.21 19.43 -14.42
C THR A 244 11.47 18.38 -13.59
N PRO A 245 10.13 18.48 -13.46
CA PRO A 245 9.31 17.41 -12.88
C PRO A 245 9.43 16.07 -13.62
N TRP A 246 9.99 16.04 -14.84
CA TRP A 246 10.18 14.84 -15.66
C TRP A 246 11.54 14.16 -15.46
N SER A 247 12.41 14.70 -14.60
CA SER A 247 13.65 14.04 -14.20
C SER A 247 13.38 12.67 -13.57
N LEU A 248 14.12 11.64 -13.97
CA LEU A 248 14.06 10.32 -13.34
C LEU A 248 15.06 10.15 -12.20
N LEU A 249 16.26 10.73 -12.34
CA LEU A 249 17.30 10.75 -11.32
C LEU A 249 18.32 11.83 -11.70
N GLN A 250 18.58 12.78 -10.82
CA GLN A 250 19.80 13.58 -10.87
C GLN A 250 20.64 13.19 -9.68
N PHE A 251 21.92 12.90 -9.89
CA PHE A 251 22.86 12.49 -8.87
C PHE A 251 24.20 13.18 -9.11
N GLU A 252 24.77 13.73 -8.04
CA GLU A 252 26.10 14.31 -8.02
C GLU A 252 26.78 13.91 -6.70
N SER A 253 27.99 13.36 -6.79
CA SER A 253 28.85 13.05 -5.65
C SER A 253 29.95 14.11 -5.53
N GLY A 254 30.27 14.50 -4.29
CA GLY A 254 31.22 15.54 -3.95
C GLY A 254 32.03 15.20 -2.70
N PRO A 255 32.96 16.09 -2.29
CA PRO A 255 33.87 15.85 -1.17
C PRO A 255 33.17 15.61 0.18
N ASP A 256 31.99 16.21 0.34
CA ASP A 256 31.23 16.21 1.60
C ASP A 256 30.05 15.20 1.61
N GLY A 257 29.87 14.45 0.51
CA GLY A 257 28.77 13.49 0.35
C GLY A 257 28.16 13.53 -1.05
N PHE A 258 26.93 13.02 -1.19
CA PHE A 258 26.21 13.02 -2.47
C PHE A 258 24.88 13.78 -2.36
N SER A 259 24.43 14.33 -3.48
CA SER A 259 23.10 14.91 -3.63
C SER A 259 22.30 14.12 -4.66
N SER A 260 20.98 14.00 -4.43
CA SER A 260 20.11 13.40 -5.42
C SER A 260 18.72 14.02 -5.45
N THR A 261 18.16 14.17 -6.65
CA THR A 261 16.81 14.69 -6.86
C THR A 261 16.01 13.86 -7.87
N PHE A 262 14.69 13.85 -7.67
CA PHE A 262 13.74 13.05 -8.44
C PHE A 262 12.56 13.91 -8.88
N GLY A 263 12.13 13.73 -10.12
CA GLY A 263 10.92 14.36 -10.65
C GLY A 263 9.71 13.42 -10.49
N LEU A 264 8.67 13.89 -9.80
CA LEU A 264 7.42 13.12 -9.65
C LEU A 264 6.78 12.77 -11.00
N GLY A 265 6.79 13.71 -11.96
CA GLY A 265 6.29 13.49 -13.31
C GLY A 265 7.06 12.39 -14.06
N GLY A 266 8.38 12.32 -13.88
CA GLY A 266 9.23 11.26 -14.45
C GLY A 266 8.84 9.88 -13.92
N LEU A 267 8.75 9.75 -12.59
CA LEU A 267 8.35 8.50 -11.93
C LEU A 267 6.94 8.05 -12.34
N LEU A 268 5.98 8.96 -12.34
CA LEU A 268 4.60 8.67 -12.76
C LEU A 268 4.51 8.32 -14.25
N GLY A 269 5.24 9.04 -15.10
CA GLY A 269 5.27 8.82 -16.55
C GLY A 269 5.86 7.47 -16.93
N LEU A 270 7.01 7.11 -16.35
CA LEU A 270 7.64 5.80 -16.54
C LEU A 270 6.71 4.67 -16.08
N SER A 271 6.09 4.84 -14.91
CA SER A 271 5.16 3.87 -14.35
C SER A 271 3.91 3.70 -15.22
N ALA A 272 3.38 4.80 -15.77
CA ALA A 272 2.22 4.78 -16.67
C ALA A 272 2.53 4.02 -17.97
N ALA A 273 3.67 4.32 -18.59
CA ALA A 273 4.10 3.64 -19.82
C ALA A 273 4.32 2.14 -19.60
N ALA A 274 5.04 1.77 -18.54
CA ALA A 274 5.33 0.38 -18.22
C ALA A 274 4.08 -0.40 -17.79
N GLY A 275 3.19 0.23 -17.01
CA GLY A 275 1.88 -0.32 -16.66
C GLY A 275 1.05 -0.62 -17.90
N LEU A 276 0.88 0.35 -18.79
CA LEU A 276 0.14 0.15 -20.04
C LEU A 276 0.73 -0.98 -20.89
N ALA A 277 2.05 -1.02 -21.05
CA ALA A 277 2.73 -2.09 -21.78
C ALA A 277 2.44 -3.46 -21.16
N TYR A 278 2.52 -3.59 -19.83
CA TYR A 278 2.17 -4.82 -19.12
C TYR A 278 0.71 -5.23 -19.34
N GLY A 279 -0.22 -4.27 -19.30
CA GLY A 279 -1.64 -4.52 -19.57
C GLY A 279 -1.90 -5.06 -20.99
N LEU A 280 -1.26 -4.48 -21.99
CA LEU A 280 -1.38 -4.91 -23.39
C LEU A 280 -0.78 -6.31 -23.61
N LEU A 281 0.40 -6.58 -23.02
CA LEU A 281 1.07 -7.89 -23.14
C LEU A 281 0.28 -9.02 -22.45
N THR A 282 -0.34 -8.74 -21.31
CA THR A 282 -1.16 -9.72 -20.59
C THR A 282 -2.47 -10.03 -21.32
N ALA A 283 -3.10 -9.02 -21.94
CA ALA A 283 -4.30 -9.22 -22.77
C ALA A 283 -4.01 -10.04 -24.04
N GLY A 284 -2.84 -9.86 -24.67
CA GLY A 284 -2.41 -10.65 -25.83
C GLY A 284 -2.23 -12.14 -25.54
N ARG A 285 -1.81 -12.50 -24.32
CA ARG A 285 -1.65 -13.90 -23.88
C ARG A 285 -2.98 -14.61 -23.62
N GLY A 286 -4.00 -13.87 -23.18
CA GLY A 286 -5.35 -14.42 -22.97
C GLY A 286 -6.00 -14.91 -24.27
N ARG A 287 -5.84 -14.14 -25.36
CA ARG A 287 -6.42 -14.48 -26.68
C ARG A 287 -5.80 -15.74 -27.32
N ARG A 288 -4.53 -16.05 -27.03
CA ARG A 288 -3.84 -17.24 -27.59
C ARG A 288 -4.16 -18.56 -26.89
N ARG A 289 -4.81 -18.53 -25.72
CA ARG A 289 -5.25 -19.74 -24.99
C ARG A 289 -6.69 -20.15 -25.30
N SER A 290 -7.41 -19.33 -26.05
CA SER A 290 -8.82 -19.53 -26.42
C SER A 290 -9.00 -19.90 -27.90
N ALA A 291 -7.90 -20.09 -28.62
CA ALA A 291 -7.83 -20.52 -30.01
C ALA A 291 -7.04 -21.82 -30.08
#